data_AF-D8QM17-F1
#
_entry.id   AF-D8QM17-F1
#
_cell.length_a   1.000
_cell.length_b   1.000
_cell.length_c   1.000
_cell.angle_alpha   90.00
_cell.angle_beta   90.00
_cell.angle_gamma   90.00
#
_symmetry.space_group_name_H-M   'P 1'
#
loop_
_entity.id
_entity.type
_entity.pdbx_description
1 polymer ?
#
loop_
_entity_poly.entity_id
_entity_poly.type
_entity_poly.pdbx_seq_one_letter_code
_entity_poly.pdbx_strand_id
1 'polypeptide(L)'
;MPSLSAVQQYNNSVSSSAKTPVGVFVGGTSGIGRGMARAFARHHKGNARLIIIGRNKAAADALIASLPAPANQLSEFIPCEASLMRNIDATCE
;
A
#
# COMPACT_ATOMS: atom_id res chain seq x y z
N MET A 1 12.35 29.56 2.95
CA MET A 1 11.50 28.35 2.99
C MET A 1 10.17 28.69 2.35
N PRO A 2 9.62 27.87 1.44
CA PRO A 2 8.29 28.11 0.87
C PRO A 2 7.20 28.06 1.95
N SER A 3 6.08 28.75 1.73
CA SER A 3 4.92 28.66 2.63
C SER A 3 4.25 27.28 2.54
N LEU A 4 3.51 26.90 3.59
CA LEU A 4 2.69 25.69 3.56
C LEU A 4 1.74 25.67 2.35
N SER A 5 1.13 26.82 2.04
CA SER A 5 0.23 26.96 0.89
C SER A 5 0.93 26.69 -0.43
N ALA A 6 2.16 27.18 -0.63
CA ALA A 6 2.93 26.95 -1.84
C ALA A 6 3.29 25.47 -2.01
N VAL A 7 3.68 24.80 -0.92
CA VAL A 7 3.98 23.35 -0.93
C VAL A 7 2.73 22.53 -1.25
N GLN A 8 1.59 22.86 -0.67
CA GLN A 8 0.32 22.18 -0.95
C GLN A 8 -0.13 22.37 -2.40
N GLN A 9 -0.01 23.58 -2.94
CA GLN A 9 -0.34 23.87 -4.34
C GLN A 9 0.52 23.06 -5.30
N TYR A 10 1.84 22.99 -5.05
CA TYR A 10 2.74 22.19 -5.86
C TYR A 10 2.42 20.70 -5.77
N ASN A 11 2.23 20.15 -4.56
CA ASN A 11 1.91 18.73 -4.39
C ASN A 11 0.59 18.34 -5.09
N ASN A 12 -0.39 19.25 -5.10
CA ASN A 12 -1.67 19.04 -5.78
C ASN A 12 -1.56 19.14 -7.31
N SER A 13 -0.58 19.86 -7.85
CA SER A 13 -0.36 19.96 -9.31
C SER A 13 0.32 18.70 -9.86
N VAL A 14 1.02 17.95 -9.02
CA VAL A 14 1.60 16.65 -9.37
C VAL A 14 0.49 15.61 -9.43
N SER A 15 -0.07 15.41 -10.61
CA SER A 15 -0.97 14.28 -10.88
C SER A 15 -0.19 13.09 -11.43
N SER A 16 -0.48 11.90 -10.90
CA SER A 16 0.03 10.66 -11.49
C SER A 16 -0.77 10.34 -12.75
N SER A 17 -0.09 9.99 -13.83
CA SER A 17 -0.73 9.44 -15.04
C SER A 17 -1.27 8.00 -14.82
N ALA A 18 -0.95 7.38 -13.68
CA ALA A 18 -1.40 6.03 -13.38
C ALA A 18 -2.90 6.02 -13.04
N LYS A 19 -3.70 5.36 -13.88
CA LYS A 19 -5.15 5.23 -13.68
C LYS A 19 -5.50 4.49 -12.38
N THR A 20 -4.69 3.51 -11.98
CA THR A 20 -4.82 2.77 -10.72
C THR A 20 -3.42 2.40 -10.22
N PRO A 21 -2.81 3.21 -9.34
CA PRO A 21 -1.46 2.97 -8.85
C PRO A 21 -1.38 1.68 -8.01
N VAL A 22 -0.22 1.02 -8.09
CA VAL A 22 0.09 -0.19 -7.33
C VAL A 22 1.08 0.16 -6.22
N GLY A 23 0.76 -0.21 -4.97
CA GLY A 23 1.65 -0.05 -3.82
C GLY A 23 2.07 -1.39 -3.24
N VAL A 24 3.37 -1.64 -3.14
CA VAL A 24 3.93 -2.87 -2.52
C VAL A 24 4.40 -2.55 -1.12
N PHE A 25 3.89 -3.28 -0.12
CA PHE A 25 4.16 -3.02 1.30
C PHE A 25 4.73 -4.27 1.97
N VAL A 26 6.06 -4.37 2.00
CA VAL A 26 6.78 -5.39 2.79
C VAL A 26 6.66 -5.04 4.27
N GLY A 27 6.16 -5.98 5.08
CA GLY A 27 5.81 -5.71 6.47
C GLY A 27 4.50 -4.92 6.62
N GLY A 28 3.61 -4.98 5.62
CA GLY A 28 2.34 -4.22 5.61
C GLY A 28 1.29 -4.68 6.63
N THR A 29 1.57 -5.71 7.44
CA THR A 29 0.58 -6.31 8.36
C THR A 29 0.48 -5.60 9.72
N SER A 30 1.46 -4.78 10.09
CA SER A 30 1.47 -4.05 11.38
C SER A 30 2.25 -2.74 11.30
N GLY A 31 2.19 -1.96 12.40
CA GLY A 31 2.98 -0.75 12.59
C GLY A 31 2.89 0.25 11.43
N ILE A 32 4.06 0.77 11.04
CA ILE A 32 4.18 1.78 9.98
C ILE A 32 3.73 1.21 8.63
N GLY A 33 4.12 -0.01 8.28
CA GLY A 33 3.74 -0.63 7.00
C GLY A 33 2.22 -0.70 6.82
N ARG A 34 1.50 -1.11 7.86
CA ARG A 34 0.02 -1.11 7.86
C ARG A 34 -0.56 0.29 7.75
N GLY A 35 0.02 1.25 8.47
CA GLY A 35 -0.40 2.66 8.41
C GLY A 35 -0.23 3.25 7.02
N MET A 36 0.90 2.98 6.37
CA MET A 36 1.23 3.43 5.03
C MET A 36 0.31 2.82 3.97
N ALA A 37 0.05 1.52 4.03
CA ALA A 37 -0.91 0.86 3.13
C ALA A 37 -2.30 1.50 3.22
N ARG A 38 -2.79 1.74 4.45
CA ARG A 38 -4.08 2.40 4.65
C ARG A 38 -4.08 3.87 4.18
N ALA A 39 -2.99 4.59 4.39
CA ALA A 39 -2.85 5.96 3.92
C ALA A 39 -2.83 6.04 2.39
N PHE A 40 -2.12 5.13 1.73
CA PHE A 40 -2.03 5.04 0.28
C PHE A 40 -3.40 4.80 -0.37
N ALA A 41 -4.17 3.81 0.11
CA ALA A 41 -5.52 3.55 -0.38
C ALA A 41 -6.45 4.76 -0.18
N ARG A 42 -6.36 5.44 0.98
CA ARG A 42 -7.16 6.65 1.26
C ARG A 42 -6.79 7.82 0.37
N HIS A 43 -5.50 8.04 0.13
CA HIS A 43 -5.01 9.15 -0.69
C HIS A 43 -5.51 9.02 -2.14
N HIS A 44 -5.56 7.78 -2.65
CA HIS A 44 -6.12 7.48 -3.97
C HIS A 44 -7.64 7.22 -3.96
N LYS A 45 -8.34 7.56 -2.88
CA LYS A 45 -9.79 7.41 -2.74
C LYS A 45 -10.29 5.99 -3.06
N GLY A 46 -9.51 4.98 -2.71
CA GLY A 46 -9.79 3.56 -2.99
C GLY A 46 -9.40 3.10 -4.40
N ASN A 47 -9.06 3.99 -5.33
CA ASN A 47 -8.59 3.60 -6.65
C ASN A 47 -7.09 3.27 -6.63
N ALA A 48 -6.74 2.19 -5.93
CA ALA A 48 -5.37 1.68 -5.83
C ALA A 48 -5.38 0.16 -5.65
N ARG A 49 -4.35 -0.51 -6.15
CA ARG A 49 -4.07 -1.93 -5.88
C ARG A 49 -2.94 -2.02 -4.87
N LEU A 50 -3.12 -2.79 -3.81
CA LEU A 50 -2.09 -2.95 -2.78
C LEU A 50 -1.63 -4.40 -2.73
N ILE A 51 -0.32 -4.61 -2.71
CA ILE A 51 0.31 -5.91 -2.48
C ILE A 51 0.89 -5.88 -1.08
N ILE A 52 0.24 -6.58 -0.16
CA ILE A 52 0.64 -6.63 1.25
C ILE A 52 1.49 -7.89 1.45
N ILE A 53 2.74 -7.71 1.86
CA ILE A 53 3.67 -8.82 2.06
C ILE A 53 3.98 -8.96 3.54
N GLY A 54 3.88 -10.17 4.09
CA GLY A 54 4.25 -10.44 5.48
C GLY A 54 3.92 -11.85 5.95
N ARG A 55 4.02 -12.07 7.26
CA ARG A 55 3.85 -13.40 7.88
C ARG A 55 2.43 -13.68 8.38
N ASN A 56 1.65 -12.63 8.66
CA ASN A 56 0.35 -12.76 9.31
C ASN A 56 -0.80 -12.46 8.33
N LYS A 57 -1.39 -13.53 7.78
CA LYS A 57 -2.53 -13.44 6.87
C LYS A 57 -3.75 -12.78 7.50
N ALA A 58 -4.12 -13.15 8.73
CA ALA A 58 -5.30 -12.60 9.40
C ALA A 58 -5.21 -11.08 9.58
N ALA A 59 -4.02 -10.56 9.93
CA ALA A 59 -3.79 -9.13 10.03
C ALA A 59 -3.86 -8.42 8.66
N ALA A 60 -3.39 -9.07 7.59
CA ALA A 60 -3.49 -8.55 6.23
C ALA A 60 -4.95 -8.54 5.75
N ASP A 61 -5.70 -9.61 5.95
CA ASP A 61 -7.11 -9.72 5.57
C ASP A 61 -7.94 -8.66 6.29
N ALA A 62 -7.69 -8.44 7.59
CA ALA A 62 -8.33 -7.37 8.35
C ALA A 62 -7.97 -5.96 7.83
N LEU A 63 -6.73 -5.75 7.37
CA LEU A 63 -6.34 -4.50 6.71
C LEU A 63 -7.09 -4.33 5.39
N ILE A 64 -7.07 -5.34 4.51
CA ILE A 64 -7.69 -5.32 3.18
C ILE A 64 -9.20 -5.04 3.31
N ALA A 65 -9.89 -5.73 4.23
CA ALA A 65 -11.30 -5.51 4.51
C ALA A 65 -11.61 -4.07 4.97
N SER A 66 -10.65 -3.39 5.61
CA SER A 66 -10.79 -2.00 6.07
C SER A 66 -10.52 -0.94 4.99
N LEU A 67 -10.05 -1.35 3.80
CA LEU A 67 -9.74 -0.42 2.72
C LEU A 67 -11.03 0.05 2.01
N PRO A 68 -11.07 1.30 1.50
CA PRO A 68 -12.17 1.76 0.66
C PRO A 68 -12.21 0.99 -0.68
N ALA A 69 -13.40 0.73 -1.21
CA ALA A 69 -13.53 0.15 -2.55
C ALA A 69 -13.03 1.11 -3.65
N PRO A 70 -12.46 0.62 -4.76
CA PRO A 70 -12.22 -0.78 -5.11
C PRO A 70 -10.95 -1.41 -4.49
N ALA A 71 -10.15 -0.68 -3.70
CA ALA A 71 -8.89 -1.19 -3.17
C ALA A 71 -9.04 -2.47 -2.34
N ASN A 72 -10.12 -2.63 -1.58
CA ASN A 72 -10.39 -3.86 -0.82
C ASN A 72 -10.56 -5.11 -1.69
N GLN A 73 -10.92 -4.97 -2.97
CA GLN A 73 -11.08 -6.06 -3.93
C GLN A 73 -9.85 -6.25 -4.81
N LEU A 74 -9.14 -5.16 -5.10
CA LEU A 74 -7.93 -5.18 -5.92
C LEU A 74 -6.69 -5.59 -5.15
N SER A 75 -6.71 -5.46 -3.82
CA SER A 75 -5.54 -5.74 -2.98
C SER A 75 -5.40 -7.22 -2.66
N GLU A 76 -4.15 -7.65 -2.57
CA GLU A 76 -3.81 -9.03 -2.28
C GLU A 76 -2.77 -9.14 -1.16
N PHE A 77 -2.76 -10.31 -0.52
CA PHE A 77 -1.77 -10.65 0.48
C PHE A 77 -0.87 -11.75 -0.06
N ILE A 78 0.44 -11.53 0.00
CA ILE A 78 1.44 -12.54 -0.33
C ILE A 78 2.18 -12.94 0.95
N PRO A 79 2.05 -14.20 1.41
CA PRO A 79 2.77 -14.68 2.58
C PRO A 79 4.27 -14.76 2.28
N CYS A 80 5.08 -14.04 3.03
CA CYS A 80 6.53 -14.10 2.92
C CYS A 80 7.22 -13.84 4.26
N GLU A 81 8.18 -14.70 4.58
CA GLU A 81 9.17 -14.45 5.62
C GLU A 81 10.42 -13.82 4.97
N ALA A 82 10.44 -12.48 4.92
CA ALA A 82 11.46 -11.71 4.20
C ALA A 82 12.87 -11.72 4.84
N SER A 83 13.04 -12.37 6.00
CA SER A 83 14.38 -12.62 6.57
C SER A 83 15.15 -13.71 5.81
N LEU A 84 14.46 -14.51 4.98
CA LEU A 84 15.03 -15.58 4.19
C LEU A 84 15.02 -15.18 2.71
N MET A 85 16.18 -14.88 2.13
CA MET A 85 16.31 -14.40 0.74
C MET A 85 15.62 -15.31 -0.29
N ARG A 86 15.70 -16.64 -0.13
CA ARG A 86 15.02 -17.60 -1.02
C ARG A 86 13.50 -17.40 -1.11
N ASN A 87 12.88 -16.91 -0.02
CA ASN A 87 11.45 -16.66 0.01
C ASN A 87 11.08 -15.37 -0.71
N ILE A 88 12.02 -14.43 -0.83
CA ILE A 88 11.85 -13.20 -1.61
C ILE A 88 11.78 -13.57 -3.09
N ASP A 89 12.71 -14.40 -3.57
CA ASP A 89 12.69 -14.86 -4.96
C ASP A 89 11.35 -15.54 -5.31
N ALA A 90 10.90 -16.48 -4.46
CA ALA A 90 9.60 -17.14 -4.63
C ALA A 90 8.38 -16.20 -4.54
N THR A 91 8.52 -15.02 -3.91
CA THR A 91 7.47 -14.00 -3.82
C THR A 91 7.42 -13.12 -5.08
N CYS A 92 8.49 -13.11 -5.87
CA CYS A 92 8.63 -12.29 -7.07
C CYS A 92 8.29 -13.05 -8.38
N GLU A 93 7.99 -14.34 -8.30
CA GLU A 93 7.45 -15.15 -9.41
C GLU A 93 5.93 -14.93 -9.59
#